data_AF-A0A7S3BTB2-F1
#
_entry.id   AF-A0A7S3BTB2-F1
#
_cell.length_a   1.000
_cell.length_b   1.000
_cell.length_c   1.000
_cell.angle_alpha   90.00
_cell.angle_beta   90.00
_cell.angle_gamma   90.00
#
_symmetry.space_group_name_H-M   'P 1'
#
loop_
_entity.id
_entity.type
_entity.pdbx_description
1 polymer ?
#
loop_
_entity_poly.entity_id
_entity_poly.type
_entity_poly.pdbx_seq_one_letter_code
_entity_poly.pdbx_strand_id
1 'polypeptide(L)'
;SGSSPPSASASASAPGLRLFLDSASSADWAEWLPTGMFVGVTTNPTLLERAGRGCTAAACAELARDALRSPHVEEVMLQAWGESAGRMVLVGEQLAAVDRKRVVVKVPATREGLRAAATLVQVGVRVCLTAVYSPTQMLAAIGVGAE
;
A
#
# COMPACT_ATOMS: atom_id res chain seq x y z
N SER A 1 -11.23 -29.70 -41.35
CA SER A 1 -10.25 -28.63 -41.07
C SER A 1 -10.86 -27.71 -40.03
N GLY A 2 -10.34 -27.73 -38.80
CA GLY A 2 -10.90 -26.95 -37.69
C GLY A 2 -9.90 -26.90 -36.55
N SER A 3 -8.84 -26.12 -36.75
CA SER A 3 -7.83 -25.84 -35.73
C SER A 3 -8.45 -24.97 -34.64
N SER A 4 -8.50 -25.49 -33.41
CA SER A 4 -8.77 -24.69 -32.21
C SER A 4 -7.59 -23.74 -31.96
N PRO A 5 -7.82 -22.52 -31.43
CA PRO A 5 -6.72 -21.62 -31.11
C PRO A 5 -5.91 -22.17 -29.91
N PRO A 6 -4.61 -21.89 -29.83
CA PRO A 6 -3.81 -22.31 -28.69
C PRO A 6 -4.28 -21.59 -27.42
N SER A 7 -4.47 -22.34 -26.34
CA SER A 7 -4.67 -21.80 -25.00
C SER A 7 -3.46 -20.98 -24.61
N ALA A 8 -3.65 -19.69 -24.30
CA ALA A 8 -2.60 -18.86 -23.74
C ALA A 8 -2.18 -19.44 -22.37
N SER A 9 -1.00 -20.04 -22.31
CA SER A 9 -0.39 -20.38 -21.03
C SER A 9 -0.06 -19.07 -20.32
N ALA A 10 -0.48 -18.93 -19.07
CA ALA A 10 -0.06 -17.83 -18.23
C ALA A 10 1.45 -17.96 -18.03
N SER A 11 2.23 -17.12 -18.70
CA SER A 11 3.67 -17.05 -18.46
C SER A 11 3.88 -16.49 -17.06
N ALA A 12 4.55 -17.25 -16.19
CA ALA A 12 5.05 -16.73 -14.94
C ALA A 12 6.06 -15.62 -15.26
N SER A 13 5.66 -14.36 -15.06
CA SER A 13 6.51 -13.19 -15.23
C SER A 13 7.65 -13.25 -14.20
N ALA A 14 8.88 -12.96 -14.63
CA ALA A 14 9.95 -12.51 -13.73
C ALA A 14 9.43 -11.35 -12.85
N PRO A 15 9.99 -11.08 -11.64
CA PRO A 15 9.50 -9.97 -10.82
C PRO A 15 9.76 -8.67 -11.58
N GLY A 16 8.73 -8.21 -12.29
CA GLY A 16 8.77 -7.02 -13.12
C GLY A 16 8.86 -5.79 -12.23
N LEU A 17 9.45 -4.73 -12.77
CA LEU A 17 9.41 -3.40 -12.17
C LEU A 17 7.95 -3.03 -11.84
N ARG A 18 7.66 -2.78 -10.55
CA ARG A 18 6.35 -2.30 -10.09
C ARG A 18 6.46 -0.80 -9.80
N LEU A 19 5.74 0.01 -10.56
CA LEU A 19 5.69 1.46 -10.34
C LEU A 19 4.38 1.83 -9.63
N PHE A 20 4.48 2.78 -8.71
CA PHE A 20 3.34 3.31 -7.97
C PHE A 20 3.24 4.81 -8.17
N LEU A 21 2.01 5.30 -8.34
CA LEU A 21 1.73 6.73 -8.43
C LEU A 21 1.61 7.31 -7.02
N ASP A 22 2.51 8.23 -6.64
CA ASP A 22 2.49 8.87 -5.32
C ASP A 22 1.57 10.09 -5.33
N SER A 23 0.26 9.86 -5.09
CA SER A 23 -0.75 10.92 -5.11
C SER A 23 -2.00 10.57 -4.28
N ALA A 24 -2.62 11.60 -3.71
CA ALA A 24 -3.93 11.55 -3.06
C ALA A 24 -5.03 12.31 -3.84
N SER A 25 -4.76 12.65 -5.11
CA SER A 25 -5.63 13.44 -5.99
C SER A 25 -6.32 12.53 -7.01
N SER A 26 -7.65 12.56 -7.05
CA SER A 26 -8.43 11.80 -8.04
C SER A 26 -8.23 12.30 -9.48
N ALA A 27 -7.79 13.56 -9.66
CA ALA A 27 -7.46 14.08 -10.98
C ALA A 27 -6.19 13.41 -11.53
N ASP A 28 -5.13 13.33 -10.72
CA ASP A 28 -3.88 12.65 -11.08
C ASP A 28 -4.15 11.18 -11.40
N TRP A 29 -5.02 10.53 -10.63
CA TRP A 29 -5.39 9.14 -10.85
C TRP A 29 -6.11 8.94 -12.19
N ALA A 30 -7.03 9.84 -12.54
CA ALA A 30 -7.76 9.78 -13.81
C ALA A 30 -6.84 10.01 -15.02
N GLU A 31 -5.79 10.83 -14.86
CA GLU A 31 -4.80 11.11 -15.90
C GLU A 31 -3.82 9.94 -16.09
N TRP A 32 -3.24 9.44 -14.99
CA TRP A 32 -2.06 8.59 -15.05
C TRP A 32 -2.32 7.10 -14.94
N LEU A 33 -3.36 6.65 -14.23
CA LEU A 33 -3.64 5.22 -14.08
C LEU A 33 -4.00 4.52 -15.40
N PRO A 34 -4.76 5.12 -16.33
CA PRO A 34 -5.09 4.50 -17.61
C PRO A 34 -3.87 4.24 -18.51
N THR A 35 -2.73 4.87 -18.25
CA THR A 35 -1.49 4.64 -19.01
C THR A 35 -0.96 3.20 -18.86
N GLY A 36 -1.37 2.48 -17.81
CA GLY A 36 -0.90 1.14 -17.49
C GLY A 36 0.52 1.09 -16.92
N MET A 37 1.16 2.24 -16.70
CA MET A 37 2.52 2.30 -16.14
C MET A 37 2.56 1.98 -14.65
N PHE A 38 1.48 2.28 -13.93
CA PHE A 38 1.41 2.14 -12.48
C PHE A 38 0.52 0.97 -12.08
N VAL A 39 0.98 0.13 -11.15
CA VAL A 39 0.21 -1.00 -10.60
C VAL A 39 -0.68 -0.58 -9.42
N GLY A 40 -0.48 0.63 -8.92
CA GLY A 40 -1.12 1.09 -7.70
C GLY A 40 -0.77 2.52 -7.35
N VAL A 41 -1.26 2.95 -6.18
CA VAL A 41 -0.99 4.29 -5.65
C VAL A 41 -0.37 4.21 -4.28
N THR A 42 0.54 5.14 -3.97
CA THR A 42 1.02 5.37 -2.62
C THR A 42 0.56 6.72 -2.12
N THR A 43 0.37 6.83 -0.81
CA THR A 43 0.13 8.11 -0.16
C THR A 43 1.08 8.32 1.01
N ASN A 44 1.07 9.55 1.51
CA ASN A 44 1.71 9.94 2.76
C ASN A 44 0.89 11.10 3.38
N PRO A 45 1.10 11.42 4.67
CA PRO A 45 0.35 12.50 5.35
C PRO A 45 0.42 13.84 4.62
N THR A 46 1.57 14.22 4.06
CA THR A 46 1.74 15.49 3.35
C THR A 46 0.90 15.57 2.08
N LEU A 47 0.75 14.47 1.34
CA LEU A 47 -0.11 14.43 0.15
C LEU A 47 -1.58 14.51 0.52
N LEU A 48 -2.00 13.87 1.61
CA LEU A 48 -3.36 13.96 2.12
C LEU A 48 -3.72 15.39 2.50
N GLU A 49 -2.82 16.07 3.22
CA GLU A 49 -2.99 17.46 3.62
C GLU A 49 -3.10 18.40 2.40
N ARG A 50 -2.22 18.25 1.40
CA ARG A 50 -2.27 19.02 0.14
C ARG A 50 -3.55 18.80 -0.65
N ALA A 51 -4.12 17.60 -0.57
CA ALA A 51 -5.41 17.28 -1.18
C ALA A 51 -6.61 17.77 -0.36
N GLY A 52 -6.41 18.50 0.75
CA GLY A 52 -7.46 18.98 1.64
C GLY A 52 -8.16 17.87 2.42
N ARG A 53 -7.51 16.71 2.57
CA ARG A 53 -8.05 15.55 3.28
C ARG A 53 -7.46 15.47 4.68
N GLY A 54 -8.31 15.22 5.68
CA GLY A 54 -7.84 15.00 7.04
C GLY A 54 -7.02 13.71 7.15
N CYS A 55 -5.97 13.72 7.97
CA CYS A 55 -5.22 12.51 8.33
C CYS A 55 -5.99 11.70 9.39
N THR A 56 -7.13 11.14 8.99
CA THR A 56 -7.96 10.26 9.82
C THR A 56 -8.12 8.90 9.16
N ALA A 57 -8.34 7.85 9.95
CA ALA A 57 -8.52 6.51 9.40
C ALA A 57 -9.74 6.45 8.45
N ALA A 58 -10.80 7.20 8.76
CA ALA A 58 -11.98 7.31 7.91
C ALA A 58 -11.68 7.94 6.54
N ALA A 59 -11.00 9.11 6.53
CA ALA A 59 -10.64 9.80 5.29
C ALA A 59 -9.66 8.98 4.43
N CYS A 60 -8.68 8.32 5.05
CA CYS A 60 -7.79 7.39 4.35
C CYS A 60 -8.54 6.18 3.79
N ALA A 61 -9.51 5.65 4.52
CA ALA A 61 -10.33 4.52 4.07
C ALA A 61 -11.24 4.89 2.87
N GLU A 62 -11.83 6.08 2.88
CA GLU A 62 -12.55 6.64 1.73
C GLU A 62 -11.64 6.79 0.52
N LEU A 63 -10.45 7.39 0.71
CA LEU A 63 -9.46 7.54 -0.34
C LEU A 63 -9.04 6.19 -0.95
N ALA A 64 -8.78 5.18 -0.12
CA ALA A 64 -8.46 3.84 -0.62
C ALA A 64 -9.63 3.23 -1.39
N ARG A 65 -10.86 3.35 -0.89
CA ARG A 65 -12.06 2.90 -1.63
C ARG A 65 -12.17 3.60 -2.98
N ASP A 66 -11.87 4.89 -3.05
CA ASP A 66 -11.88 5.66 -4.29
C ASP A 66 -10.85 5.15 -5.30
N ALA A 67 -9.59 4.97 -4.86
CA ALA A 67 -8.53 4.43 -5.71
C ALA A 67 -8.87 3.02 -6.23
N LEU A 68 -9.36 2.15 -5.34
CA LEU A 68 -9.65 0.75 -5.63
C LEU A 68 -10.86 0.52 -6.55
N ARG A 69 -11.63 1.57 -6.88
CA ARG A 69 -12.66 1.52 -7.93
C ARG A 69 -12.06 1.50 -9.34
N SER A 70 -10.84 2.03 -9.50
CA SER A 70 -10.16 1.98 -10.79
C SER A 70 -9.73 0.53 -11.08
N PRO A 71 -10.04 -0.01 -12.27
CA PRO A 71 -9.59 -1.35 -12.65
C PRO A 71 -8.07 -1.43 -12.85
N HIS A 72 -7.39 -0.28 -12.89
CA HIS A 72 -5.93 -0.17 -13.04
C HIS A 72 -5.18 -0.19 -11.69
N VAL A 73 -5.89 -0.24 -10.55
CA VAL A 73 -5.29 -0.22 -9.21
C VAL A 73 -5.37 -1.59 -8.58
N GLU A 74 -4.23 -2.25 -8.49
CA GLU A 74 -4.06 -3.53 -7.80
C GLU A 74 -3.69 -3.34 -6.34
N GLU A 75 -3.04 -2.22 -5.99
CA GLU A 75 -2.50 -1.99 -4.66
C GLU A 75 -2.58 -0.51 -4.25
N VAL A 76 -2.92 -0.27 -2.98
CA VAL A 76 -2.99 1.06 -2.36
C VAL A 76 -2.17 1.05 -1.08
N MET A 77 -1.18 1.93 -0.98
CA MET A 77 -0.37 2.06 0.22
C MET A 77 -0.76 3.27 1.05
N LEU A 78 -1.17 3.04 2.30
CA LEU A 78 -1.59 4.07 3.25
C LEU A 78 -0.74 4.01 4.52
N GLN A 79 -0.35 5.16 5.07
CA GLN A 79 0.49 5.19 6.25
C GLN A 79 -0.31 5.15 7.55
N ALA A 80 0.09 4.30 8.49
CA ALA A 80 -0.36 4.32 9.88
C ALA A 80 0.46 5.34 10.71
N TRP A 81 -0.15 5.88 11.76
CA TRP A 81 0.46 6.91 12.62
C TRP A 81 0.17 6.68 14.11
N GLY A 82 0.92 7.38 14.96
CA GLY A 82 0.80 7.34 16.42
C GLY A 82 2.16 7.33 17.11
N GLU A 83 2.19 7.68 18.40
CA GLU A 83 3.43 7.71 19.19
C GLU A 83 3.81 6.34 19.78
N SER A 84 2.89 5.37 19.77
CA SER A 84 3.10 4.02 20.30
C SER A 84 2.74 2.95 19.29
N ALA A 85 3.34 1.76 19.44
CA ALA A 85 3.04 0.61 18.60
C ALA A 85 1.52 0.29 18.61
N GLY A 86 0.88 0.33 19.78
CA GLY A 86 -0.55 0.03 19.89
C GLY A 86 -1.46 0.97 19.11
N ARG A 87 -1.13 2.28 19.03
CA ARG A 87 -1.89 3.20 18.17
C ARG A 87 -1.65 2.95 16.70
N MET A 88 -0.42 2.67 16.29
CA MET A 88 -0.12 2.32 14.90
C MET A 88 -0.82 1.01 14.48
N VAL A 89 -0.89 0.01 15.36
CA VAL A 89 -1.63 -1.24 15.10
C VAL A 89 -3.12 -0.95 14.91
N LEU A 90 -3.75 -0.21 15.83
CA LEU A 90 -5.17 0.13 15.72
C LEU A 90 -5.48 0.84 14.39
N VAL A 91 -4.68 1.85 14.04
CA VAL A 91 -4.85 2.57 12.77
C VAL A 91 -4.61 1.63 11.59
N GLY A 92 -3.53 0.85 11.62
CA GLY A 92 -3.19 -0.11 10.56
C GLY A 92 -4.28 -1.13 10.28
N GLU A 93 -4.89 -1.70 11.32
CA GLU A 93 -6.02 -2.62 11.19
C GLU A 93 -7.24 -1.94 10.56
N GLN A 94 -7.54 -0.70 10.95
CA GLN A 94 -8.64 0.08 10.35
C GLN A 94 -8.41 0.36 8.87
N LEU A 95 -7.17 0.70 8.47
CA LEU A 95 -6.82 0.93 7.08
C LEU A 95 -6.91 -0.38 6.27
N ALA A 96 -6.34 -1.47 6.79
CA ALA A 96 -6.32 -2.77 6.13
C ALA A 96 -7.73 -3.38 5.99
N ALA A 97 -8.66 -3.04 6.89
CA ALA A 97 -10.05 -3.51 6.83
C ALA A 97 -10.81 -3.06 5.56
N VAL A 98 -10.31 -2.05 4.84
CA VAL A 98 -10.90 -1.61 3.57
C VAL A 98 -10.85 -2.71 2.52
N ASP A 99 -9.67 -3.30 2.33
CA ASP A 99 -9.43 -4.43 1.43
C ASP A 99 -8.11 -5.08 1.83
N ARG A 100 -8.16 -6.18 2.60
CA ARG A 100 -6.96 -6.83 3.13
C ARG A 100 -6.02 -7.39 2.07
N LYS A 101 -6.48 -7.54 0.82
CA LYS A 101 -5.67 -8.04 -0.29
C LYS A 101 -4.93 -6.90 -0.98
N ARG A 102 -5.62 -5.77 -1.18
CA ARG A 102 -5.11 -4.65 -2.00
C ARG A 102 -4.58 -3.47 -1.18
N VAL A 103 -4.86 -3.38 0.12
CA VAL A 103 -4.31 -2.33 0.98
C VAL A 103 -3.04 -2.82 1.68
N VAL A 104 -1.98 -2.03 1.55
CA VAL A 104 -0.71 -2.20 2.27
C VAL A 104 -0.55 -1.05 3.26
N VAL A 105 -0.27 -1.38 4.51
CA VAL A 105 -0.08 -0.40 5.58
C VAL A 105 1.40 0.00 5.64
N LYS A 106 1.68 1.25 5.32
CA LYS A 106 3.01 1.83 5.53
C LYS A 106 3.22 2.12 7.01
N VAL A 107 4.31 1.61 7.57
CA VAL A 107 4.68 1.84 8.98
C VAL A 107 6.08 2.48 9.04
N PRO A 108 6.27 3.60 9.76
CA PRO A 108 7.59 4.22 9.89
C PRO A 108 8.63 3.27 10.50
N ALA A 109 9.85 3.25 10.00
CA ALA A 109 10.94 2.39 10.47
C ALA A 109 11.57 2.85 11.81
N THR A 110 10.72 3.01 12.83
CA THR A 110 11.09 3.33 14.21
C THR A 110 10.99 2.08 15.09
N ARG A 111 11.47 2.15 16.34
CA ARG A 111 11.32 1.04 17.30
C ARG A 111 9.86 0.64 17.51
N GLU A 112 8.99 1.62 17.72
CA GLU A 112 7.56 1.40 17.89
C GLU A 112 6.90 0.94 16.59
N GLY A 113 7.35 1.48 15.45
CA GLY A 113 6.88 1.04 14.14
C GLY A 113 7.22 -0.43 13.83
N LEU A 114 8.43 -0.89 14.16
CA LEU A 114 8.81 -2.30 14.01
C LEU A 114 7.95 -3.22 14.88
N ARG A 115 7.64 -2.82 16.11
CA ARG A 115 6.72 -3.56 17.00
C ARG A 115 5.30 -3.62 16.43
N ALA A 116 4.82 -2.50 15.87
CA ALA A 116 3.52 -2.44 15.21
C ALA A 116 3.49 -3.31 13.96
N ALA A 117 4.52 -3.23 13.11
CA ALA A 117 4.66 -4.03 11.90
C ALA A 117 4.63 -5.53 12.20
N ALA A 118 5.39 -5.99 13.19
CA ALA A 118 5.38 -7.39 13.61
C ALA A 118 3.97 -7.86 14.03
N THR A 119 3.24 -7.04 14.79
CA THR A 119 1.87 -7.36 15.22
C THR A 119 0.91 -7.40 14.04
N LEU A 120 0.98 -6.40 13.15
CA LEU A 120 0.14 -6.30 11.96
C LEU A 120 0.35 -7.48 11.01
N VAL A 121 1.61 -7.85 10.75
CA VAL A 121 1.95 -9.02 9.92
C VAL A 121 1.42 -10.32 10.55
N GLN A 122 1.54 -10.49 11.87
CA GLN A 122 1.00 -11.66 12.58
C GLN A 122 -0.52 -11.84 12.40
N VAL A 123 -1.27 -10.73 12.35
CA VAL A 123 -2.72 -10.76 12.09
C VAL A 123 -3.06 -10.72 10.60
N GLY A 124 -2.07 -10.89 9.71
CA GLY A 124 -2.22 -10.98 8.26
C GLY A 124 -2.49 -9.65 7.56
N VAL A 125 -2.02 -8.53 8.11
CA VAL A 125 -2.02 -7.23 7.42
C VAL A 125 -0.74 -7.14 6.59
N ARG A 126 -0.89 -6.71 5.33
CA ARG A 126 0.23 -6.40 4.44
C ARG A 126 0.90 -5.12 4.92
N VAL A 127 2.22 -5.14 5.14
CA VAL A 127 2.96 -4.01 5.72
C VAL A 127 4.14 -3.65 4.84
N CYS A 128 4.37 -2.36 4.63
CA CYS A 128 5.57 -1.81 4.01
C CYS A 128 6.27 -0.89 5.03
N LEU A 129 7.57 -1.04 5.28
CA LEU A 129 8.28 -0.06 6.10
C LEU A 129 8.62 1.19 5.29
N THR A 130 8.37 2.36 5.87
CA THR A 130 8.68 3.66 5.26
C THR A 130 9.65 4.46 6.13
N ALA A 131 10.24 5.53 5.58
CA ALA A 131 11.29 6.32 6.25
C ALA A 131 12.50 5.46 6.70
N VAL A 132 12.95 4.58 5.82
CA VAL A 132 14.16 3.76 5.97
C VAL A 132 15.36 4.58 5.47
N TYR A 133 16.32 4.84 6.35
CA TYR A 133 17.53 5.64 6.09
C TYR A 133 18.83 4.84 6.28
N SER A 134 18.75 3.60 6.77
CA SER A 134 19.92 2.74 6.95
C SER A 134 19.69 1.29 6.47
N PRO A 135 20.75 0.58 6.05
CA PRO A 135 20.66 -0.85 5.73
C PRO A 135 20.18 -1.70 6.92
N THR A 136 20.51 -1.31 8.16
CA THR A 136 20.06 -2.01 9.36
C THR A 136 18.54 -1.95 9.55
N GLN A 137 17.89 -0.84 9.17
CA GLN A 137 16.43 -0.73 9.17
C GLN A 137 15.79 -1.64 8.09
N MET A 138 16.45 -1.80 6.94
CA MET A 138 15.99 -2.73 5.89
C MET A 138 16.06 -4.20 6.37
N LEU A 139 17.14 -4.61 7.03
CA LEU A 139 17.24 -5.96 7.61
C LEU A 139 16.15 -6.20 8.66
N ALA A 140 15.85 -5.18 9.49
CA ALA A 140 14.74 -5.26 10.43
C ALA A 140 13.38 -5.38 9.72
N ALA A 141 13.18 -4.70 8.59
CA ALA A 141 11.97 -4.81 7.76
C ALA A 141 11.74 -6.24 7.28
N ILE A 142 12.77 -6.85 6.70
CA ILE A 142 12.75 -8.25 6.23
C ILE A 142 12.46 -9.19 7.41
N GLY A 143 13.11 -8.95 8.55
CA GLY A 143 12.93 -9.77 9.76
C GLY A 143 11.52 -9.76 10.35
N VAL A 144 10.76 -8.67 10.19
CA VAL A 144 9.36 -8.58 10.65
C VAL A 144 8.33 -9.03 9.61
N GLY A 145 8.77 -9.42 8.41
CA GLY A 145 7.89 -9.86 7.32
C GLY A 145 7.18 -8.71 6.60
N ALA A 146 7.77 -7.51 6.60
CA ALA A 146 7.30 -6.43 5.73
C ALA A 146 7.62 -6.75 4.25
N GLU A 147 6.73 -6.35 3.36
CA GLU A 147 6.78 -6.53 1.90
C GLU A 147 7.43 -5.32 1.18
#